data_AF-A0A4Y2QIF1-F1
#
_entry.id   AF-A0A4Y2QIF1-F1
#
_cell.length_a   1.000
_cell.length_b   1.000
_cell.length_c   1.000
_cell.angle_alpha   90.00
_cell.angle_beta   90.00
_cell.angle_gamma   90.00
#
_symmetry.space_group_name_H-M   'P 1'
#
loop_
_entity.id
_entity.type
_entity.pdbx_description
1 polymer ?
#
loop_
_entity_poly.entity_id
_entity_poly.type
_entity_poly.pdbx_seq_one_letter_code
_entity_poly.pdbx_strand_id
1 'polypeptide(L)'
;MTTSREFVKKILATAVLSLCLLCVKAQCPSDPKTIEPCQCTSAVLGQEELVCSGPIGLVKLTTILRNEMCGRTIGQFKLTLSDIEYLPSNLFLKIIVRDIQISFTYISHFTKAGHSAFFGLEPYLQSLSMRHGKLVDDLEWQKIGDLHALTYLDLSFNNMTRIPRQWFHHPPPNLLSLILKGNKIKTLERGALTHMHELIELDLSDNQIHTITRDVFPSPGNALIFLRLNPVPSVFLSSGLTALAVSFGAYDVSIRQFTGRMPAEKHYHVNGNESGTSSLELMSKESIFFRNFNSSK
;
A
#
# COMPACT_ATOMS: atom_id res chain seq x y z
N MET A 1 -18.08 -48.60 6.22
CA MET A 1 -16.72 -48.00 6.16
C MET A 1 -16.75 -46.46 6.12
N THR A 2 -17.66 -45.82 6.87
CA THR A 2 -17.84 -44.35 6.89
C THR A 2 -17.56 -43.71 8.25
N THR A 3 -17.18 -44.51 9.25
CA THR A 3 -17.03 -44.07 10.64
C THR A 3 -15.61 -43.66 11.04
N SER A 4 -14.55 -44.05 10.31
CA SER A 4 -13.17 -43.70 10.67
C SER A 4 -12.73 -42.33 10.17
N ARG A 5 -13.23 -41.85 9.02
CA ARG A 5 -12.86 -40.54 8.44
C ARG A 5 -13.41 -39.36 9.24
N GLU A 6 -14.64 -39.47 9.75
CA GLU A 6 -15.25 -38.47 10.63
C GLU A 6 -14.63 -38.47 12.03
N PHE A 7 -14.22 -39.64 12.54
CA PHE A 7 -13.54 -39.75 13.82
C PHE A 7 -12.11 -39.19 13.77
N VAL A 8 -11.37 -39.44 12.69
CA VAL A 8 -10.06 -38.84 12.44
C VAL A 8 -10.16 -37.32 12.24
N LYS A 9 -11.19 -36.82 11.52
CA LYS A 9 -11.45 -35.38 11.41
C LYS A 9 -11.79 -34.72 12.75
N LYS A 10 -12.58 -35.39 13.62
CA LYS A 10 -12.87 -34.90 14.96
C LYS A 10 -11.65 -34.94 15.87
N ILE A 11 -10.83 -35.99 15.82
CA ILE A 11 -9.57 -36.07 16.59
C ILE A 11 -8.57 -35.01 16.14
N LEU A 12 -8.43 -34.78 14.83
CA LEU A 12 -7.61 -33.68 14.30
C LEU A 12 -8.18 -32.31 14.72
N ALA A 13 -9.49 -32.10 14.64
CA ALA A 13 -10.11 -30.86 15.10
C ALA A 13 -9.89 -30.62 16.60
N THR A 14 -9.98 -31.66 17.45
CA THR A 14 -9.70 -31.55 18.89
C THR A 14 -8.22 -31.42 19.23
N ALA A 15 -7.33 -32.03 18.44
CA ALA A 15 -5.87 -31.93 18.64
C ALA A 15 -5.30 -30.59 18.13
N VAL A 16 -5.90 -29.98 17.11
CA VAL A 16 -5.59 -28.61 16.68
C VAL A 16 -6.09 -27.59 17.71
N LEU A 17 -7.25 -27.84 18.33
CA LEU A 17 -7.74 -27.01 19.45
C LEU A 17 -6.88 -27.18 20.73
N SER A 18 -6.24 -28.33 20.96
CA SER A 18 -5.45 -28.57 22.18
C SER A 18 -3.96 -28.17 22.07
N LEU A 19 -3.46 -27.74 20.90
CA LEU A 19 -2.08 -27.26 20.76
C LEU A 19 -1.94 -25.73 20.86
N CYS A 20 -3.04 -24.98 21.01
CA CYS A 20 -3.04 -23.51 21.00
C CYS A 20 -3.31 -22.84 22.36
N LEU A 21 -3.49 -23.60 23.44
CA LEU A 21 -3.72 -23.02 24.78
C LEU A 21 -2.44 -22.57 25.50
N LEU A 22 -1.25 -22.94 25.02
CA LEU A 22 0.03 -22.70 25.70
C LEU A 22 0.78 -21.45 25.23
N CYS A 23 0.24 -20.69 24.28
CA CYS A 23 1.02 -19.66 23.58
C CYS A 23 0.45 -18.25 23.71
N VAL A 24 -0.69 -18.06 24.37
CA VAL A 24 -1.32 -16.74 24.51
C VAL A 24 -0.61 -15.98 25.62
N LYS A 25 0.20 -14.97 25.27
CA LYS A 25 0.77 -14.03 26.24
C LYS A 25 -0.06 -12.74 26.25
N ALA A 26 -0.50 -12.30 27.43
CA ALA A 26 -1.48 -11.22 27.57
C ALA A 26 -0.92 -9.79 27.47
N GLN A 27 0.38 -9.58 27.73
CA GLN A 27 1.03 -8.27 27.85
C GLN A 27 2.46 -8.34 27.34
N CYS A 28 2.98 -7.28 26.69
CA CYS A 28 4.35 -7.23 26.16
C CYS A 28 5.38 -7.90 27.11
N PRO A 29 6.44 -8.55 26.58
CA PRO A 29 7.43 -9.25 27.40
C PRO A 29 7.96 -8.38 28.54
N SER A 30 7.95 -8.92 29.76
CA SER A 30 8.35 -8.18 30.96
C SER A 30 9.83 -7.76 30.94
N ASP A 31 10.69 -8.54 30.29
CA ASP A 31 12.08 -8.21 30.02
C ASP A 31 12.24 -7.78 28.55
N PRO A 32 12.45 -6.47 28.26
CA PRO A 32 12.62 -5.96 26.90
C PRO A 32 13.80 -6.58 26.14
N LYS A 33 14.84 -7.05 26.85
CA LYS A 33 16.04 -7.64 26.22
C LYS A 33 15.74 -8.92 25.45
N THR A 34 14.66 -9.62 25.82
CA THR A 34 14.26 -10.87 25.15
C THR A 34 13.94 -10.66 23.68
N ILE A 35 13.42 -9.48 23.34
CA ILE A 35 12.96 -9.11 22.00
C ILE A 35 13.85 -8.09 21.30
N GLU A 36 14.99 -7.68 21.88
CA GLU A 36 15.94 -6.80 21.21
C GLU A 36 16.33 -7.35 19.81
N PRO A 37 16.41 -6.49 18.78
CA PRO A 37 16.33 -5.01 18.81
C PRO A 37 14.90 -4.45 18.72
N CYS A 38 13.88 -5.26 18.96
CA CYS A 38 12.49 -4.83 18.97
C CYS A 38 12.06 -4.23 20.31
N GLN A 39 11.02 -3.40 20.26
CA GLN A 39 10.33 -2.80 21.39
C GLN A 39 8.84 -3.07 21.24
N CYS A 40 8.20 -3.48 22.33
CA CYS A 40 6.76 -3.71 22.40
C CYS A 40 6.15 -2.70 23.34
N THR A 41 5.17 -1.93 22.87
CA THR A 41 4.44 -0.96 23.68
C THR A 41 2.95 -1.24 23.59
N SER A 42 2.23 -1.08 24.70
CA SER A 42 0.78 -1.09 24.69
C SER A 42 0.32 0.33 24.36
N ALA A 43 -0.21 0.55 23.15
CA ALA A 43 -0.68 1.88 22.77
C ALA A 43 -1.93 2.29 23.56
N VAL A 44 -2.17 3.60 23.63
CA VAL A 44 -3.21 4.26 24.45
C VAL A 44 -4.64 3.74 24.18
N LEU A 45 -4.88 3.12 23.02
CA LEU A 45 -6.18 2.55 22.60
C LEU A 45 -6.27 1.02 22.74
N GLY A 46 -5.34 0.39 23.46
CA GLY A 46 -5.35 -1.07 23.71
C GLY A 46 -4.85 -1.91 22.54
N GLN A 47 -4.22 -1.30 21.53
CA GLN A 47 -3.55 -2.01 20.45
C GLN A 47 -2.05 -2.06 20.72
N GLU A 48 -1.46 -3.25 20.69
CA GLU A 48 -0.01 -3.41 20.86
C GLU A 48 0.73 -2.92 19.62
N GLU A 49 1.83 -2.20 19.82
CA GLU A 49 2.78 -1.81 18.78
C GLU A 49 4.07 -2.59 18.99
N LEU A 50 4.56 -3.24 17.92
CA LEU A 50 5.85 -3.93 17.92
C LEU A 50 6.77 -3.26 16.90
N VAL A 51 7.81 -2.59 17.38
CA VAL A 51 8.78 -1.85 16.57
C VAL A 51 10.13 -2.55 16.61
N CYS A 52 10.58 -3.07 15.48
CA CYS A 52 11.92 -3.64 15.30
C CYS A 52 12.77 -2.69 14.47
N SER A 53 13.87 -2.18 15.04
CA SER A 53 14.75 -1.21 14.37
C SER A 53 16.20 -1.66 14.38
N GLY A 54 16.81 -1.75 13.20
CA GLY A 54 18.19 -2.19 13.00
C GLY A 54 18.33 -3.66 12.59
N PRO A 55 19.58 -4.15 12.48
CA PRO A 55 19.86 -5.54 12.10
C PRO A 55 19.26 -6.51 13.12
N ILE A 56 18.48 -7.46 12.63
CA ILE A 56 17.76 -8.45 13.44
C ILE A 56 18.01 -9.87 12.92
N GLY A 57 18.17 -10.03 11.62
CA GLY A 57 18.21 -11.33 10.96
C GLY A 57 16.85 -12.05 11.00
N LEU A 58 16.60 -12.86 9.97
CA LEU A 58 15.29 -13.51 9.82
C LEU A 58 14.99 -14.52 10.94
N VAL A 59 16.01 -15.23 11.43
CA VAL A 59 15.86 -16.27 12.47
C VAL A 59 15.42 -15.65 13.79
N LYS A 60 16.03 -14.55 14.23
CA LYS A 60 15.67 -13.86 15.47
C LYS A 60 14.29 -13.22 15.36
N LEU A 61 13.98 -12.55 14.23
CA LEU A 61 12.64 -11.99 13.98
C LEU A 61 11.57 -13.08 14.06
N THR A 62 11.79 -14.22 13.40
CA THR A 62 10.88 -15.37 13.46
C THR A 62 10.72 -15.89 14.88
N THR A 63 11.80 -15.96 15.66
CA THR A 63 11.78 -16.41 17.06
C THR A 63 10.95 -15.48 17.93
N ILE A 64 11.14 -14.16 17.80
CA ILE A 64 10.36 -13.15 18.53
C ILE A 64 8.88 -13.29 18.22
N LEU A 65 8.50 -13.32 16.93
CA LEU A 65 7.10 -13.37 16.53
C LEU A 65 6.42 -14.69 16.94
N ARG A 66 7.13 -15.83 16.84
CA ARG A 66 6.56 -17.16 17.14
C ARG A 66 6.51 -17.51 18.61
N ASN A 67 7.45 -17.02 19.41
CA ASN A 67 7.59 -17.44 20.82
C ASN A 67 7.20 -16.31 21.78
N GLU A 68 7.70 -15.10 21.56
CA GLU A 68 7.49 -13.99 22.48
C GLU A 68 6.18 -13.24 22.23
N MET A 69 5.77 -13.16 20.97
CA MET A 69 4.57 -12.44 20.55
C MET A 69 3.37 -13.34 20.28
N CYS A 70 3.54 -14.65 20.45
CA CYS A 70 2.53 -15.63 20.12
C CYS A 70 1.15 -15.36 20.75
N GLY A 71 0.09 -15.65 19.99
CA GLY A 71 -1.29 -15.50 20.42
C GLY A 71 -1.77 -14.06 20.59
N ARG A 72 -0.94 -13.06 20.26
CA ARG A 72 -1.28 -11.65 20.42
C ARG A 72 -1.94 -11.07 19.18
N THR A 73 -2.66 -9.98 19.42
CA THR A 73 -3.11 -9.05 18.38
C THR A 73 -2.26 -7.80 18.43
N ILE A 74 -1.37 -7.66 17.47
CA ILE A 74 -0.53 -6.50 17.27
C ILE A 74 -1.30 -5.53 16.36
N GLY A 75 -1.63 -4.35 16.85
CA GLY A 75 -2.26 -3.32 16.02
C GLY A 75 -1.31 -2.88 14.91
N GLN A 76 -0.06 -2.64 15.27
CA GLN A 76 0.95 -2.12 14.36
C GLN A 76 2.29 -2.82 14.53
N PHE A 77 2.80 -3.40 13.44
CA PHE A 77 4.14 -3.97 13.36
C PHE A 77 5.01 -3.09 12.47
N LYS A 78 6.09 -2.55 13.04
CA LYS A 78 7.08 -1.73 12.32
C LYS A 78 8.39 -2.47 12.20
N LEU A 79 8.92 -2.57 10.99
CA LEU A 79 10.25 -3.10 10.70
C LEU A 79 11.06 -2.03 9.96
N THR A 80 12.14 -1.57 10.58
CA THR A 80 12.93 -0.45 10.07
C THR A 80 14.42 -0.78 10.08
N LEU A 81 15.13 -0.42 9.00
CA LEU A 81 16.60 -0.58 8.92
C LEU A 81 17.06 -2.04 9.17
N SER A 82 16.24 -3.02 8.78
CA SER A 82 16.55 -4.43 9.00
C SER A 82 17.37 -5.00 7.85
N ASP A 83 18.13 -6.06 8.17
CA ASP A 83 19.03 -6.80 7.30
C ASP A 83 18.38 -8.06 6.69
N ILE A 84 17.05 -8.16 6.75
CA ILE A 84 16.32 -9.27 6.12
C ILE A 84 16.09 -8.97 4.63
N GLU A 85 16.25 -9.99 3.79
CA GLU A 85 16.14 -9.84 2.33
C GLU A 85 14.77 -10.23 1.78
N TYR A 86 13.99 -10.99 2.54
CA TYR A 86 12.66 -11.48 2.18
C TYR A 86 11.80 -11.72 3.43
N LEU A 87 10.48 -11.78 3.23
CA LEU A 87 9.52 -12.08 4.28
C LEU A 87 8.95 -13.49 4.07
N PRO A 88 9.08 -14.41 5.05
CA PRO A 88 8.46 -15.71 4.96
C PRO A 88 6.92 -15.61 5.02
N SER A 89 6.20 -16.35 4.18
CA SER A 89 4.73 -16.36 4.14
C SER A 89 4.11 -16.65 5.51
N ASN A 90 4.74 -17.55 6.27
CA ASN A 90 4.29 -17.97 7.60
C ASN A 90 4.95 -17.19 8.75
N LEU A 91 5.52 -16.01 8.48
CA LEU A 91 6.18 -15.19 9.50
C LEU A 91 5.20 -14.82 10.62
N PHE A 92 3.96 -14.52 10.26
CA PHE A 92 2.91 -14.02 11.17
C PHE A 92 1.91 -15.09 11.62
N LEU A 93 2.13 -16.38 11.32
CA LEU A 93 1.14 -17.46 11.52
C LEU A 93 0.56 -17.57 12.95
N LYS A 94 1.30 -17.12 13.96
CA LYS A 94 0.91 -17.22 15.38
C LYS A 94 0.43 -15.90 15.99
N ILE A 95 0.30 -14.84 15.18
CA ILE A 95 -0.09 -13.51 15.63
C ILE A 95 -1.09 -12.91 14.67
N ILE A 96 -1.91 -11.99 15.17
CA ILE A 96 -2.80 -11.19 14.35
C ILE A 96 -2.14 -9.82 14.21
N VAL A 97 -1.99 -9.32 12.98
CA VAL A 97 -1.45 -7.99 12.70
C VAL A 97 -2.42 -7.21 11.81
N ARG A 98 -2.72 -5.97 12.18
CA ARG A 98 -3.65 -5.10 11.40
C ARG A 98 -2.93 -4.09 10.51
N ASP A 99 -1.80 -3.57 10.95
CA ASP A 99 -0.97 -2.63 10.20
C ASP A 99 0.48 -3.10 10.17
N ILE A 100 1.02 -3.31 8.97
CA ILE A 100 2.42 -3.67 8.76
C ILE A 100 3.12 -2.50 8.05
N GLN A 101 4.15 -1.96 8.68
CA GLN A 101 4.99 -0.91 8.11
C GLN A 101 6.44 -1.37 8.02
N ILE A 102 6.95 -1.46 6.81
CA ILE A 102 8.32 -1.82 6.51
C ILE A 102 8.97 -0.62 5.86
N SER A 103 10.01 -0.08 6.50
CA SER A 103 10.70 1.12 6.02
C SER A 103 12.20 0.91 5.97
N PHE A 104 12.87 1.50 4.99
CA PHE A 104 14.34 1.45 4.88
C PHE A 104 14.92 0.02 4.95
N THR A 105 14.17 -0.96 4.44
CA THR A 105 14.51 -2.39 4.46
C THR A 105 14.32 -2.95 3.05
N TYR A 106 15.34 -3.62 2.52
CA TYR A 106 15.33 -4.13 1.15
C TYR A 106 14.68 -5.52 1.08
N ILE A 107 13.43 -5.57 0.63
CA ILE A 107 12.71 -6.82 0.37
C ILE A 107 12.78 -7.13 -1.12
N SER A 108 13.56 -8.15 -1.47
CA SER A 108 13.81 -8.53 -2.86
C SER A 108 12.72 -9.42 -3.46
N HIS A 109 12.03 -10.20 -2.63
CA HIS A 109 10.95 -11.10 -3.03
C HIS A 109 10.07 -11.45 -1.82
N PHE A 110 8.87 -11.93 -2.09
CA PHE A 110 8.11 -12.73 -1.14
C PHE A 110 8.57 -14.19 -1.24
N THR A 111 8.14 -15.09 -0.35
CA THR A 111 8.68 -16.47 -0.32
C THR A 111 8.61 -17.24 -1.63
N LYS A 112 9.48 -18.28 -1.70
CA LYS A 112 9.41 -19.38 -2.66
C LYS A 112 7.99 -19.89 -2.91
N ALA A 113 7.74 -20.19 -4.18
CA ALA A 113 6.45 -20.40 -4.83
C ALA A 113 5.41 -21.24 -4.04
N GLY A 114 4.15 -20.81 -4.12
CA GLY A 114 2.96 -21.61 -3.76
C GLY A 114 2.02 -20.98 -2.73
N HIS A 115 2.47 -20.01 -1.93
CA HIS A 115 1.69 -19.43 -0.82
C HIS A 115 1.65 -17.90 -0.87
N SER A 116 0.62 -17.32 -0.25
CA SER A 116 0.39 -15.87 -0.10
C SER A 116 1.38 -15.27 0.90
N ALA A 117 1.91 -14.07 0.64
CA ALA A 117 3.05 -13.48 1.35
C ALA A 117 2.84 -13.23 2.87
N PHE A 118 1.59 -13.22 3.32
CA PHE A 118 1.17 -12.94 4.69
C PHE A 118 0.17 -14.01 5.17
N PHE A 119 0.51 -15.28 4.98
CA PHE A 119 -0.36 -16.40 5.28
C PHE A 119 -0.88 -16.37 6.73
N GLY A 120 -2.20 -16.45 6.87
CA GLY A 120 -2.92 -16.35 8.14
C GLY A 120 -3.43 -14.94 8.48
N LEU A 121 -2.99 -13.90 7.77
CA LEU A 121 -3.43 -12.51 7.96
C LEU A 121 -4.50 -12.07 6.96
N GLU A 122 -4.99 -12.95 6.10
CA GLU A 122 -5.95 -12.65 5.04
C GLU A 122 -7.19 -11.88 5.54
N PRO A 123 -7.85 -12.27 6.67
CA PRO A 123 -9.02 -11.55 7.16
C PRO A 123 -8.68 -10.43 8.17
N TYR A 124 -7.39 -10.15 8.42
CA TYR A 124 -6.98 -9.27 9.53
C TYR A 124 -6.13 -8.08 9.12
N LEU A 125 -5.27 -8.21 8.10
CA LEU A 125 -4.35 -7.15 7.70
C LEU A 125 -5.11 -6.06 6.93
N GLN A 126 -5.16 -4.86 7.51
CA GLN A 126 -5.92 -3.71 7.01
C GLN A 126 -5.05 -2.72 6.26
N SER A 127 -3.79 -2.57 6.69
CA SER A 127 -2.81 -1.64 6.13
C SER A 127 -1.47 -2.33 5.89
N LEU A 128 -0.91 -2.12 4.70
CA LEU A 128 0.44 -2.56 4.35
C LEU A 128 1.21 -1.38 3.75
N SER A 129 2.30 -0.99 4.41
CA SER A 129 3.21 0.04 3.95
C SER A 129 4.60 -0.55 3.76
N MET A 130 5.18 -0.42 2.57
CA MET A 130 6.55 -0.80 2.25
C MET A 130 7.25 0.39 1.58
N ARG A 131 8.02 1.17 2.34
CA ARG A 131 8.58 2.46 1.91
C ARG A 131 10.10 2.48 1.98
N HIS A 132 10.76 3.27 1.13
CA HIS A 132 12.22 3.41 1.13
C HIS A 132 12.98 2.07 1.06
N GLY A 133 12.35 1.02 0.53
CA GLY A 133 12.87 -0.34 0.49
C GLY A 133 13.51 -0.71 -0.85
N LYS A 134 13.68 0.27 -1.76
CA LYS A 134 14.18 0.07 -3.13
C LYS A 134 13.39 -0.99 -3.91
N LEU A 135 12.08 -1.12 -3.63
CA LEU A 135 11.21 -2.04 -4.35
C LEU A 135 11.19 -1.71 -5.85
N VAL A 136 11.03 -2.75 -6.66
CA VAL A 136 11.02 -2.70 -8.12
C VAL A 136 9.73 -3.29 -8.68
N ASP A 137 9.50 -3.06 -9.97
CA ASP A 137 8.23 -3.34 -10.65
C ASP A 137 7.85 -4.83 -10.65
N ASP A 138 8.85 -5.71 -10.78
CA ASP A 138 8.67 -7.16 -10.96
C ASP A 138 8.56 -7.94 -9.64
N LEU A 139 8.34 -7.27 -8.49
CA LEU A 139 8.00 -7.96 -7.26
C LEU A 139 6.68 -8.74 -7.45
N GLU A 140 6.55 -9.92 -6.85
CA GLU A 140 5.39 -10.79 -7.01
C GLU A 140 4.13 -10.25 -6.29
N TRP A 141 3.63 -9.08 -6.70
CA TRP A 141 2.49 -8.37 -6.11
C TRP A 141 1.19 -9.19 -6.11
N GLN A 142 1.04 -10.15 -7.02
CA GLN A 142 -0.04 -11.13 -6.99
C GLN A 142 -0.10 -11.95 -5.68
N LYS A 143 0.99 -12.04 -4.92
CA LYS A 143 1.06 -12.80 -3.65
C LYS A 143 0.34 -12.14 -2.49
N ILE A 144 -0.12 -10.90 -2.64
CA ILE A 144 -0.92 -10.20 -1.62
C ILE A 144 -2.42 -10.13 -1.98
N GLY A 145 -2.84 -10.75 -3.09
CA GLY A 145 -4.22 -10.69 -3.59
C GLY A 145 -5.28 -11.27 -2.64
N ASP A 146 -4.91 -12.25 -1.81
CA ASP A 146 -5.82 -12.89 -0.86
C ASP A 146 -6.03 -12.09 0.43
N LEU A 147 -5.41 -10.91 0.57
CA LEU A 147 -5.58 -10.05 1.74
C LEU A 147 -6.97 -9.38 1.72
N HIS A 148 -8.00 -10.14 2.09
CA HIS A 148 -9.39 -9.73 2.06
C HIS A 148 -9.71 -8.52 2.95
N ALA A 149 -8.95 -8.28 4.02
CA ALA A 149 -9.15 -7.11 4.87
C ALA A 149 -8.34 -5.86 4.45
N LEU A 150 -7.45 -5.97 3.44
CA LEU A 150 -6.54 -4.88 3.09
C LEU A 150 -7.29 -3.74 2.39
N THR A 151 -7.20 -2.55 2.95
CA THR A 151 -7.85 -1.34 2.45
C THR A 151 -6.85 -0.24 2.06
N TYR A 152 -5.63 -0.29 2.61
CA TYR A 152 -4.59 0.70 2.38
C TYR A 152 -3.27 0.02 1.98
N LEU A 153 -2.70 0.42 0.84
CA LEU A 153 -1.41 -0.04 0.35
C LEU A 153 -0.51 1.15 0.02
N ASP A 154 0.60 1.29 0.73
CA ASP A 154 1.59 2.35 0.52
C ASP A 154 2.93 1.78 0.07
N LEU A 155 3.30 2.09 -1.17
CA LEU A 155 4.54 1.70 -1.84
C LEU A 155 5.38 2.93 -2.19
N SER A 156 5.20 4.03 -1.45
CA SER A 156 5.87 5.30 -1.74
C SER A 156 7.37 5.26 -1.49
N PHE A 157 8.09 6.13 -2.21
CA PHE A 157 9.54 6.33 -2.09
C PHE A 157 10.35 5.04 -2.33
N ASN A 158 9.95 4.25 -3.33
CA ASN A 158 10.72 3.10 -3.82
C ASN A 158 11.37 3.42 -5.18
N ASN A 159 11.76 2.39 -5.93
CA ASN A 159 12.43 2.52 -7.21
C ASN A 159 11.56 2.00 -8.38
N MET A 160 10.23 2.01 -8.23
CA MET A 160 9.34 1.54 -9.28
C MET A 160 9.45 2.45 -10.51
N THR A 161 9.58 1.86 -11.71
CA THR A 161 9.75 2.59 -12.98
C THR A 161 8.55 2.49 -13.91
N ARG A 162 7.70 1.48 -13.71
CA ARG A 162 6.44 1.29 -14.44
C ARG A 162 5.40 0.60 -13.57
N ILE A 163 4.14 0.72 -13.95
CA ILE A 163 3.08 -0.15 -13.47
C ILE A 163 2.69 -1.09 -14.61
N PRO A 164 3.11 -2.37 -14.57
CA PRO A 164 2.83 -3.29 -15.66
C PRO A 164 1.34 -3.65 -15.75
N ARG A 165 0.92 -4.09 -16.94
CA ARG A 165 -0.44 -4.56 -17.17
C ARG A 165 -0.72 -5.71 -16.19
N GLN A 166 -1.83 -5.61 -15.47
CA GLN A 166 -2.25 -6.64 -14.52
C GLN A 166 -1.16 -7.01 -13.50
N TRP A 167 -0.32 -6.05 -13.07
CA TRP A 167 0.66 -6.27 -11.99
C TRP A 167 0.03 -6.85 -10.72
N PHE A 168 -1.25 -6.52 -10.48
CA PHE A 168 -2.16 -7.29 -9.64
C PHE A 168 -3.17 -8.06 -10.51
N HIS A 169 -2.81 -9.26 -10.98
CA HIS A 169 -3.76 -10.12 -11.69
C HIS A 169 -4.97 -10.46 -10.79
N HIS A 170 -4.75 -10.50 -9.47
CA HIS A 170 -5.78 -10.60 -8.43
C HIS A 170 -5.44 -9.58 -7.34
N PRO A 171 -5.97 -8.33 -7.41
CA PRO A 171 -5.75 -7.35 -6.35
C PRO A 171 -6.54 -7.74 -5.09
N PRO A 172 -6.12 -7.25 -3.91
CA PRO A 172 -6.93 -7.34 -2.70
C PRO A 172 -8.32 -6.77 -2.97
N PRO A 173 -9.41 -7.51 -2.66
CA PRO A 173 -10.75 -7.18 -3.15
C PRO A 173 -11.34 -5.90 -2.55
N ASN A 174 -10.83 -5.47 -1.39
CA ASN A 174 -11.31 -4.31 -0.66
C ASN A 174 -10.30 -3.15 -0.63
N LEU A 175 -9.33 -3.13 -1.55
CA LEU A 175 -8.31 -2.08 -1.57
C LEU A 175 -8.92 -0.73 -1.97
N LEU A 176 -8.88 0.24 -1.06
CA LEU A 176 -9.47 1.56 -1.22
C LEU A 176 -8.45 2.65 -1.57
N SER A 177 -7.23 2.55 -1.05
CA SER A 177 -6.19 3.57 -1.26
C SER A 177 -4.86 2.93 -1.65
N LEU A 178 -4.29 3.41 -2.77
CA LEU A 178 -3.01 2.98 -3.30
C LEU A 178 -2.08 4.19 -3.43
N ILE A 179 -0.99 4.18 -2.66
CA ILE A 179 0.00 5.26 -2.62
C ILE A 179 1.28 4.79 -3.31
N LEU A 180 1.61 5.42 -4.43
CA LEU A 180 2.80 5.16 -5.26
C LEU A 180 3.69 6.41 -5.38
N LYS A 181 3.48 7.36 -4.47
CA LYS A 181 4.19 8.64 -4.44
C LYS A 181 5.71 8.48 -4.39
N GLY A 182 6.46 9.37 -5.05
CA GLY A 182 7.91 9.44 -4.86
C GLY A 182 8.67 8.26 -5.47
N ASN A 183 8.08 7.59 -6.46
CA ASN A 183 8.75 6.55 -7.24
C ASN A 183 9.37 7.16 -8.52
N LYS A 184 9.78 6.31 -9.47
CA LYS A 184 10.35 6.71 -10.76
C LYS A 184 9.43 6.29 -11.91
N ILE A 185 8.12 6.20 -11.65
CA ILE A 185 7.15 5.64 -12.60
C ILE A 185 7.07 6.55 -13.80
N LYS A 186 7.36 6.00 -14.99
CA LYS A 186 7.28 6.70 -16.28
C LYS A 186 6.03 6.34 -17.04
N THR A 187 5.59 5.09 -16.91
CA THR A 187 4.50 4.50 -17.68
C THR A 187 3.56 3.70 -16.79
N LEU A 188 2.26 3.87 -17.03
CA LEU A 188 1.23 2.97 -16.58
C LEU A 188 0.76 2.21 -17.82
N GLU A 189 0.95 0.90 -17.84
CA GLU A 189 0.54 0.10 -19.00
C GLU A 189 -0.99 -0.01 -19.07
N ARG A 190 -1.51 -0.21 -20.28
CA ARG A 190 -2.94 -0.42 -20.50
C ARG A 190 -3.45 -1.59 -19.66
N GLY A 191 -4.50 -1.35 -18.88
CA GLY A 191 -5.05 -2.37 -17.97
C GLY A 191 -4.25 -2.57 -16.68
N ALA A 192 -3.39 -1.61 -16.29
CA ALA A 192 -2.62 -1.69 -15.05
C ALA A 192 -3.50 -1.83 -13.79
N LEU A 193 -4.59 -1.05 -13.68
CA LEU A 193 -5.43 -0.98 -12.48
C LEU A 193 -6.89 -1.42 -12.74
N THR A 194 -7.17 -2.08 -13.87
CA THR A 194 -8.56 -2.35 -14.30
C THR A 194 -9.37 -3.22 -13.33
N HIS A 195 -8.72 -4.09 -12.55
CA HIS A 195 -9.37 -4.99 -11.59
C HIS A 195 -9.51 -4.40 -10.18
N MET A 196 -9.01 -3.19 -9.92
CA MET A 196 -9.11 -2.54 -8.61
C MET A 196 -10.45 -1.80 -8.47
N HIS A 197 -11.55 -2.55 -8.45
CA HIS A 197 -12.91 -2.01 -8.57
C HIS A 197 -13.33 -1.09 -7.41
N GLU A 198 -12.76 -1.32 -6.21
CA GLU A 198 -13.05 -0.55 -4.99
C GLU A 198 -12.08 0.63 -4.77
N LEU A 199 -11.12 0.85 -5.67
CA LEU A 199 -10.09 1.88 -5.47
C LEU A 199 -10.71 3.28 -5.50
N ILE A 200 -10.60 4.01 -4.39
CA ILE A 200 -11.12 5.36 -4.18
C ILE A 200 -10.02 6.41 -4.34
N GLU A 201 -8.81 6.11 -3.87
CA GLU A 201 -7.67 7.02 -3.88
C GLU A 201 -6.46 6.40 -4.58
N LEU A 202 -5.86 7.15 -5.49
CA LEU A 202 -4.61 6.82 -6.14
C LEU A 202 -3.66 8.01 -6.07
N ASP A 203 -2.53 7.83 -5.39
CA ASP A 203 -1.47 8.85 -5.32
C ASP A 203 -0.28 8.45 -6.17
N LEU A 204 -0.12 9.14 -7.29
CA LEU A 204 0.98 9.02 -8.24
C LEU A 204 1.84 10.30 -8.26
N SER A 205 1.71 11.17 -7.27
CA SER A 205 2.53 12.37 -7.16
C SER A 205 4.01 12.03 -7.00
N ASP A 206 4.90 12.97 -7.31
CA ASP A 206 6.35 12.78 -7.27
C ASP A 206 6.82 11.56 -8.09
N ASN A 207 6.33 11.44 -9.33
CA ASN A 207 6.74 10.44 -10.33
C ASN A 207 7.13 11.11 -11.67
N GLN A 208 7.52 10.31 -12.66
CA GLN A 208 8.02 10.75 -13.97
C GLN A 208 7.02 10.46 -15.11
N ILE A 209 5.73 10.51 -14.80
CA ILE A 209 4.66 10.16 -15.73
C ILE A 209 4.49 11.30 -16.74
N HIS A 210 4.42 10.96 -18.02
CA HIS A 210 4.25 11.96 -19.09
C HIS A 210 2.81 11.98 -19.65
N THR A 211 2.16 10.81 -19.66
CA THR A 211 0.83 10.64 -20.24
C THR A 211 0.01 9.71 -19.36
N ILE A 212 -1.26 10.06 -19.15
CA ILE A 212 -2.25 9.21 -18.48
C ILE A 212 -3.49 9.07 -19.36
N THR A 213 -3.97 7.86 -19.54
CA THR A 213 -5.13 7.51 -20.37
C THR A 213 -6.18 6.77 -19.56
N ARG A 214 -7.47 6.88 -19.93
CA ARG A 214 -8.59 6.24 -19.19
C ARG A 214 -8.43 4.74 -18.99
N ASP A 215 -7.80 4.04 -19.93
CA ASP A 215 -7.69 2.58 -19.99
C ASP A 215 -6.69 1.98 -18.98
N VAL A 216 -6.00 2.82 -18.19
CA VAL A 216 -5.20 2.35 -17.05
C VAL A 216 -6.02 2.18 -15.77
N PHE A 217 -7.13 2.92 -15.64
CA PHE A 217 -7.94 2.99 -14.41
C PHE A 217 -8.98 1.86 -14.30
N PRO A 218 -9.54 1.62 -13.10
CA PRO A 218 -10.61 0.64 -12.89
C PRO A 218 -11.75 0.72 -13.91
N SER A 219 -12.28 -0.44 -14.30
CA SER A 219 -13.40 -0.55 -15.23
C SER A 219 -14.38 -1.64 -14.76
N PRO A 220 -15.63 -1.31 -14.38
CA PRO A 220 -16.20 0.04 -14.34
C PRO A 220 -15.46 0.94 -13.34
N GLY A 221 -15.32 2.24 -13.66
CA GLY A 221 -14.46 3.18 -12.92
C GLY A 221 -15.18 4.02 -11.88
N ASN A 222 -16.24 3.49 -11.27
CA ASN A 222 -17.18 4.33 -10.54
C ASN A 222 -16.71 4.69 -9.12
N ALA A 223 -15.72 3.97 -8.57
CA ALA A 223 -15.24 4.18 -7.21
C ALA A 223 -14.10 5.21 -7.08
N LEU A 224 -13.31 5.44 -8.14
CA LEU A 224 -12.14 6.30 -8.06
C LEU A 224 -12.54 7.78 -7.96
N ILE A 225 -12.28 8.38 -6.81
CA ILE A 225 -12.64 9.76 -6.48
C ILE A 225 -11.40 10.65 -6.43
N PHE A 226 -10.28 10.17 -5.91
CA PHE A 226 -9.08 10.99 -5.71
C PHE A 226 -7.91 10.46 -6.53
N LEU A 227 -7.39 11.32 -7.40
CA LEU A 227 -6.16 11.07 -8.15
C LEU A 227 -5.16 12.20 -7.86
N ARG A 228 -4.03 11.87 -7.25
CA ARG A 228 -2.92 12.83 -7.09
C ARG A 228 -1.85 12.56 -8.13
N LEU A 229 -1.39 13.61 -8.79
CA LEU A 229 -0.40 13.55 -9.86
C LEU A 229 0.64 14.65 -9.71
N ASN A 230 1.75 14.50 -10.43
CA ASN A 230 2.56 15.66 -10.79
C ASN A 230 1.92 16.39 -11.97
N PRO A 231 2.24 17.68 -12.20
CA PRO A 231 1.92 18.32 -13.46
C PRO A 231 2.45 17.45 -14.61
N VAL A 232 1.56 17.03 -15.51
CA VAL A 232 1.93 16.19 -16.67
C VAL A 232 1.51 16.87 -17.97
N PRO A 233 2.29 16.71 -19.07
CA PRO A 233 1.97 17.36 -20.35
C PRO A 233 0.63 16.95 -20.96
N SER A 234 0.13 15.75 -20.67
CA SER A 234 -1.09 15.24 -21.32
C SER A 234 -1.86 14.26 -20.43
N VAL A 235 -3.16 14.55 -20.25
CA VAL A 235 -4.10 13.70 -19.52
C VAL A 235 -5.32 13.46 -20.41
N PHE A 236 -5.60 12.20 -20.76
CA PHE A 236 -6.71 11.80 -21.63
C PHE A 236 -7.68 10.87 -20.88
N LEU A 237 -8.58 11.47 -20.08
CA LEU A 237 -9.63 10.74 -19.40
C LEU A 237 -10.90 10.82 -20.26
N SER A 238 -11.29 9.73 -20.92
CA SER A 238 -12.59 9.66 -21.59
C SER A 238 -13.72 9.63 -20.56
N SER A 239 -14.96 9.83 -21.02
CA SER A 239 -16.18 9.74 -20.22
C SER A 239 -16.26 8.43 -19.41
N GLY A 240 -16.80 8.50 -18.19
CA GLY A 240 -16.96 7.35 -17.28
C GLY A 240 -16.22 7.44 -15.93
N LEU A 241 -15.54 8.56 -15.64
CA LEU A 241 -15.02 8.92 -14.31
C LEU A 241 -15.78 10.17 -13.84
N THR A 242 -17.02 9.99 -13.41
CA THR A 242 -17.99 11.10 -13.22
C THR A 242 -17.73 11.97 -11.99
N ALA A 243 -16.85 11.55 -11.07
CA ALA A 243 -16.59 12.22 -9.79
C ALA A 243 -15.10 12.37 -9.45
N LEU A 244 -14.20 12.22 -10.43
CA LEU A 244 -12.76 12.23 -10.18
C LEU A 244 -12.25 13.64 -9.87
N ALA A 245 -11.67 13.83 -8.68
CA ALA A 245 -10.86 14.98 -8.32
C ALA A 245 -9.38 14.69 -8.62
N VAL A 246 -8.73 15.58 -9.37
CA VAL A 246 -7.32 15.43 -9.79
C VAL A 246 -6.45 16.52 -9.15
N SER A 247 -5.64 16.19 -8.15
CA SER A 247 -4.76 17.15 -7.48
C SER A 247 -3.32 17.10 -8.01
N PHE A 248 -2.63 18.25 -8.05
CA PHE A 248 -1.24 18.37 -8.53
C PHE A 248 -0.31 18.86 -7.41
N GLY A 249 0.25 17.93 -6.62
CA GLY A 249 1.17 18.26 -5.52
C GLY A 249 0.50 19.08 -4.39
N ALA A 250 1.11 20.20 -4.00
CA ALA A 250 0.56 21.13 -2.99
C ALA A 250 -0.52 22.09 -3.54
N TYR A 251 -0.81 22.01 -4.83
CA TYR A 251 -1.82 22.82 -5.51
C TYR A 251 -3.00 21.92 -5.88
N ASP A 252 -4.08 22.01 -5.09
CA ASP A 252 -5.34 21.33 -5.41
C ASP A 252 -6.02 22.00 -6.61
N VAL A 253 -6.15 21.27 -7.71
CA VAL A 253 -7.06 21.64 -8.80
C VAL A 253 -8.26 20.70 -8.75
N SER A 254 -9.35 21.10 -8.12
CA SER A 254 -10.60 20.31 -8.18
C SER A 254 -11.17 20.36 -9.59
N ILE A 255 -10.78 19.45 -10.48
CA ILE A 255 -11.27 19.40 -11.85
C ILE A 255 -12.49 18.47 -11.90
N ARG A 256 -13.70 19.03 -11.98
CA ARG A 256 -14.94 18.24 -12.08
C ARG A 256 -15.19 17.59 -13.44
N GLN A 257 -14.40 17.88 -14.47
CA GLN A 257 -14.47 17.22 -15.78
C GLN A 257 -13.24 17.64 -16.57
N PHE A 258 -12.36 16.70 -16.92
CA PHE A 258 -11.27 16.99 -17.87
C PHE A 258 -11.56 16.23 -19.16
N THR A 259 -12.02 16.94 -20.18
CA THR A 259 -11.98 16.49 -21.57
C THR A 259 -11.11 17.48 -22.35
N GLY A 260 -9.80 17.44 -22.15
CA GLY A 260 -8.90 18.41 -22.76
C GLY A 260 -7.46 17.94 -22.85
N ARG A 261 -6.67 18.58 -23.71
CA ARG A 261 -5.21 18.44 -23.77
C ARG A 261 -4.64 19.53 -22.86
N MET A 262 -3.81 19.19 -21.87
CA MET A 262 -3.04 20.23 -21.18
C MET A 262 -2.13 20.90 -22.21
N PRO A 263 -2.06 22.24 -22.28
CA PRO A 263 -1.12 22.89 -23.17
C PRO A 263 0.29 22.47 -22.76
N ALA A 264 1.08 22.03 -23.74
CA ALA A 264 2.51 21.78 -23.54
C ALA A 264 3.13 23.06 -22.95
N GLU A 265 3.85 22.90 -21.84
CA GLU A 265 4.50 23.99 -21.12
C GLU A 265 5.25 24.92 -22.09
N LYS A 266 4.76 26.14 -22.30
CA LYS A 266 5.65 27.24 -22.68
C LYS A 266 6.30 27.73 -21.39
N HIS A 267 7.49 27.21 -21.12
CA HIS A 267 8.53 27.76 -20.25
C HIS A 267 8.06 28.49 -18.98
N TYR A 268 8.04 27.79 -17.84
CA TYR A 268 8.09 28.46 -16.54
C TYR A 268 9.55 28.81 -16.21
N HIS A 269 9.91 30.07 -16.44
CA HIS A 269 11.08 30.65 -15.79
C HIS A 269 10.77 30.82 -14.30
N VAL A 270 11.49 30.10 -13.45
CA VAL A 270 11.59 30.45 -12.02
C VAL A 270 12.49 31.68 -11.94
N ASN A 271 11.92 32.86 -11.75
CA ASN A 271 12.66 34.00 -11.23
C ASN A 271 11.84 34.67 -10.14
N GLY A 272 12.52 34.91 -9.01
CA GLY A 272 12.00 35.74 -7.93
C GLY A 272 11.71 37.16 -8.43
N ASN A 273 10.72 37.75 -7.77
CA ASN A 273 10.27 39.13 -7.84
C ASN A 273 9.46 39.57 -9.08
N GLU A 274 8.22 39.94 -8.74
CA GLU A 274 7.37 41.01 -9.26
C GLU A 274 6.89 41.02 -10.72
N SER A 275 5.55 41.05 -10.80
CA SER A 275 4.70 41.68 -11.82
C SER A 275 4.66 41.07 -13.23
N GLY A 276 3.48 40.54 -13.58
CA GLY A 276 3.16 40.13 -14.95
C GLY A 276 1.84 39.37 -15.01
N THR A 277 0.74 40.09 -15.21
CA THR A 277 -0.55 39.48 -15.59
C THR A 277 -0.42 38.83 -16.96
N SER A 278 -0.73 37.54 -17.06
CA SER A 278 -0.91 36.84 -18.34
C SER A 278 -2.23 36.06 -18.32
N SER A 279 -3.13 36.46 -19.21
CA SER A 279 -4.43 35.87 -19.47
C SER A 279 -4.28 34.62 -20.35
N LEU A 280 -4.84 33.49 -19.92
CA LEU A 280 -4.98 32.26 -20.71
C LEU A 280 -6.36 32.22 -21.38
N GLU A 281 -6.35 32.15 -22.71
CA GLU A 281 -7.56 32.01 -23.54
C GLU A 281 -8.11 30.58 -23.45
N LEU A 282 -9.36 30.48 -22.98
CA LEU A 282 -10.14 29.26 -22.84
C LEU A 282 -10.79 28.88 -24.18
N MET A 283 -10.40 27.75 -24.77
CA MET A 283 -11.23 27.07 -25.78
C MET A 283 -11.95 25.88 -25.15
N SER A 284 -13.14 26.18 -24.61
CA SER A 284 -14.36 25.36 -24.51
C SER A 284 -15.06 25.55 -23.17
N LYS A 285 -16.38 25.63 -23.24
CA LYS A 285 -17.30 26.05 -22.19
C LYS A 285 -17.40 24.98 -21.09
N GLU A 286 -16.54 25.04 -20.07
CA GLU A 286 -16.81 24.48 -18.75
C GLU A 286 -15.84 25.12 -17.74
N SER A 287 -16.41 25.79 -16.74
CA SER A 287 -15.71 26.77 -15.88
C SER A 287 -14.71 26.10 -14.92
N ILE A 288 -13.46 26.55 -14.93
CA ILE A 288 -12.42 26.16 -13.94
C ILE A 288 -12.41 27.22 -12.82
N PHE A 289 -12.48 26.80 -11.57
CA PHE A 289 -12.25 27.67 -10.40
C PHE A 289 -10.99 27.24 -9.66
N PHE A 290 -10.07 28.18 -9.45
CA PHE A 290 -8.89 28.01 -8.61
C PHE A 290 -9.17 28.59 -7.22
N ARG A 291 -8.89 27.85 -6.14
CA ARG A 291 -8.80 28.40 -4.78
C ARG A 291 -7.39 28.13 -4.23
N ASN A 292 -6.66 29.21 -3.93
CA ASN A 292 -5.43 29.12 -3.14
C ASN A 292 -5.79 28.88 -1.67
N PHE A 293 -5.37 27.74 -1.13
CA PHE A 293 -5.27 27.56 0.33
C PHE A 293 -3.82 27.76 0.74
N ASN A 294 -3.41 29.02 0.92
CA ASN A 294 -2.24 29.29 1.74
C ASN A 294 -2.64 29.08 3.20
N SER A 295 -2.16 27.99 3.82
CA SER A 295 -2.19 27.84 5.27
C SER A 295 -1.29 28.91 5.88
N SER A 296 -1.91 29.88 6.52
CA SER A 296 -1.24 30.86 7.36
C SER A 296 -0.84 30.18 8.67
N LYS A 297 0.47 30.02 8.90
CA LYS A 297 1.20 30.42 10.11
C LYS A 297 2.69 30.16 9.94
#